data_AF-A0A524FBC7-F1
#
_entry.id   AF-A0A524FBC7-F1
#
_cell.length_a   1.000
_cell.length_b   1.000
_cell.length_c   1.000
_cell.angle_alpha   90.00
_cell.angle_beta   90.00
_cell.angle_gamma   90.00
#
_symmetry.space_group_name_H-M   'P 1'
#
loop_
_entity.id
_entity.type
_entity.pdbx_description
1 polymer ?
#
loop_
_entity_poly.entity_id
_entity_poly.type
_entity_poly.pdbx_seq_one_letter_code
_entity_poly.pdbx_strand_id
1 'polypeptide(L)'
;MLIYAQGPFPTTILPTSSKYGLFAKSPLTGMFGMSISSGSVGAMARRAGINMVVFKGKAPEPVYLVVDDDDRYLVPCKDTLSGKGCWETEEIIREEFQDQRLAVLSIGPAGERMSKMACITNDRNRQAGRTGMGAVMGSKNLKAIAFRGTKGTKVAHPVEFYKIAKKLIKVANGPATAKYRDQGTP
;
A
#
# COMPACT_ATOMS: atom_id res chain seq x y z
N MET A 1 -2.06 -16.59 -5.46
CA MET A 1 -2.09 -15.92 -4.13
C MET A 1 -1.46 -14.54 -4.29
N LEU A 2 -1.93 -13.54 -3.56
CA LEU A 2 -1.31 -12.21 -3.45
C LEU A 2 -1.25 -11.86 -1.96
N ILE A 3 -0.14 -11.27 -1.51
CA ILE A 3 0.06 -10.92 -0.10
C ILE A 3 0.42 -9.44 -0.02
N TYR A 4 -0.33 -8.68 0.76
CA TYR A 4 0.09 -7.39 1.29
C TYR A 4 0.73 -7.63 2.66
N ALA A 5 1.90 -7.07 2.93
CA ALA A 5 2.50 -7.12 4.26
C ALA A 5 3.36 -5.90 4.56
N GLN A 6 3.54 -5.61 5.84
CA GLN A 6 4.39 -4.51 6.31
C GLN A 6 5.20 -4.88 7.54
N GLY A 7 6.26 -4.10 7.77
CA GLY A 7 7.12 -4.26 8.94
C GLY A 7 6.51 -3.70 10.23
N PRO A 8 7.27 -3.73 11.34
CA PRO A 8 6.79 -3.28 12.65
C PRO A 8 6.87 -1.75 12.85
N PHE A 9 7.49 -1.02 11.93
CA PHE A 9 7.82 0.40 12.10
C PHE A 9 6.85 1.45 11.53
N PRO A 10 5.91 1.14 10.62
CA PRO A 10 4.90 2.13 10.22
C PRO A 10 4.24 2.76 11.44
N THR A 11 3.87 4.05 11.36
CA THR A 11 3.32 4.89 12.45
C THR A 11 4.25 5.15 13.65
N THR A 12 5.47 4.60 13.68
CA THR A 12 6.46 4.97 14.69
C THR A 12 7.21 6.24 14.27
N ILE A 13 7.98 6.82 15.20
CA ILE A 13 8.82 7.99 14.94
C ILE A 13 10.15 7.65 14.24
N LEU A 14 10.39 6.39 13.86
CA LEU A 14 11.58 6.05 13.09
C LEU A 14 11.51 6.68 11.71
N PRO A 15 12.62 7.28 11.22
CA PRO A 15 12.65 7.86 9.89
C PRO A 15 12.45 6.77 8.83
N THR A 16 11.83 7.12 7.71
CA THR A 16 11.63 6.25 6.52
C THR A 16 10.80 4.97 6.75
N SER A 17 9.94 4.96 7.78
CA SER A 17 9.25 3.77 8.27
C SER A 17 7.92 3.43 7.58
N SER A 18 7.59 4.04 6.43
CA SER A 18 6.27 3.92 5.79
C SER A 18 6.13 2.85 4.70
N LYS A 19 7.13 1.97 4.56
CA LYS A 19 7.15 0.97 3.48
C LYS A 19 6.24 -0.22 3.76
N TYR A 20 5.66 -0.74 2.69
CA TYR A 20 4.95 -2.03 2.65
C TYR A 20 5.38 -2.82 1.41
N GLY A 21 5.15 -4.13 1.44
CA GLY A 21 5.47 -5.05 0.36
C GLY A 21 4.24 -5.77 -0.18
N LEU A 22 4.31 -6.11 -1.46
CA LEU A 22 3.39 -6.96 -2.18
C LEU A 22 4.15 -8.17 -2.71
N PHE A 23 3.61 -9.36 -2.47
CA PHE A 23 4.30 -10.62 -2.75
C PHE A 23 3.39 -11.61 -3.47
N ALA A 24 3.90 -12.24 -4.51
CA ALA A 24 3.25 -13.33 -5.22
C ALA A 24 4.26 -14.08 -6.12
N LYS A 25 3.82 -15.14 -6.78
CA LYS A 25 4.54 -15.65 -7.96
C LYS A 25 4.41 -14.62 -9.08
N SER A 26 5.53 -14.10 -9.56
CA SER A 26 5.58 -13.11 -10.64
C SER A 26 5.01 -13.70 -11.94
N PRO A 27 3.99 -13.08 -12.57
CA PRO A 27 3.46 -13.56 -13.84
C PRO A 27 4.43 -13.29 -15.02
N LEU A 28 5.39 -12.40 -14.83
CA LEU A 28 6.41 -12.10 -15.83
C LEU A 28 7.53 -13.14 -15.84
N THR A 29 8.03 -13.51 -14.66
CA THR A 29 9.25 -14.32 -14.53
C THR A 29 8.99 -15.75 -14.05
N GLY A 30 7.80 -16.04 -13.54
CA GLY A 30 7.47 -17.34 -12.93
C GLY A 30 8.15 -17.60 -11.58
N MET A 31 9.01 -16.71 -11.11
CA MET A 31 9.74 -16.81 -9.83
C MET A 31 9.00 -16.08 -8.71
N PHE A 32 9.59 -16.08 -7.51
CA PHE A 32 9.14 -15.22 -6.42
C PHE A 32 9.20 -13.74 -6.85
N GLY A 33 8.06 -13.07 -6.74
CA GLY A 33 7.89 -11.65 -7.04
C GLY A 33 7.69 -10.85 -5.77
N MET A 34 8.41 -9.75 -5.66
CA MET A 34 8.29 -8.77 -4.59
C MET A 34 8.27 -7.37 -5.20
N SER A 35 7.32 -6.55 -4.74
CA SER A 35 7.31 -5.13 -5.03
C SER A 35 7.04 -4.33 -3.77
N ILE A 36 7.73 -3.22 -3.61
CA ILE A 36 7.70 -2.40 -2.40
C ILE A 36 7.24 -1.01 -2.79
N SER A 37 6.32 -0.46 -2.00
CA SER A 37 5.92 0.93 -2.09
C SER A 37 5.94 1.54 -0.68
N SER A 38 5.57 2.80 -0.59
CA SER A 38 5.53 3.58 0.66
C SER A 38 4.38 4.57 0.62
N GLY A 39 4.14 5.26 1.72
CA GLY A 39 3.18 6.36 1.79
C GLY A 39 2.18 6.14 2.93
N SER A 40 0.92 6.51 2.71
CA SER A 40 -0.13 6.45 3.74
C SER A 40 -0.56 5.02 4.06
N VAL A 41 -0.52 4.11 3.08
CA VAL A 41 -1.02 2.73 3.15
C VAL A 41 -0.51 1.97 4.38
N GLY A 42 0.81 1.94 4.59
CA GLY A 42 1.37 1.19 5.72
C GLY A 42 0.93 1.76 7.07
N ALA A 43 0.90 3.10 7.17
CA ALA A 43 0.45 3.77 8.37
C ALA A 43 -1.02 3.46 8.67
N MET A 44 -1.91 3.64 7.69
CA MET A 44 -3.35 3.41 7.87
C MET A 44 -3.68 1.94 8.11
N ALA A 45 -3.04 1.00 7.39
CA ALA A 45 -3.20 -0.42 7.64
C ALA A 45 -2.80 -0.78 9.08
N ARG A 46 -1.69 -0.23 9.59
CA ARG A 46 -1.26 -0.49 10.97
C ARG A 46 -2.23 0.09 11.99
N ARG A 47 -2.72 1.31 11.75
CA ARG A 47 -3.74 1.93 12.62
C ARG A 47 -5.04 1.13 12.60
N ALA A 48 -5.35 0.45 11.51
CA ALA A 48 -6.47 -0.49 11.42
C ALA A 48 -6.18 -1.87 12.06
N GLY A 49 -5.01 -2.05 12.69
CA GLY A 49 -4.61 -3.33 13.30
C GLY A 49 -4.17 -4.40 12.29
N ILE A 50 -3.81 -4.02 11.06
CA ILE A 50 -3.38 -4.94 10.01
C ILE A 50 -1.87 -4.87 9.80
N ASN A 51 -1.21 -6.02 9.87
CA ASN A 51 0.19 -6.19 9.44
C ASN A 51 0.32 -6.95 8.12
N MET A 52 -0.68 -7.78 7.78
CA MET A 52 -0.67 -8.62 6.60
C MET A 52 -2.10 -8.93 6.14
N VAL A 53 -2.31 -8.99 4.83
CA VAL A 53 -3.54 -9.50 4.21
C VAL A 53 -3.16 -10.49 3.12
N VAL A 54 -3.77 -11.68 3.15
CA VAL A 54 -3.49 -12.76 2.19
C VAL A 54 -4.72 -13.02 1.33
N PHE A 55 -4.62 -12.72 0.05
CA PHE A 55 -5.68 -12.93 -0.93
C PHE A 55 -5.51 -14.27 -1.64
N LYS A 56 -6.46 -15.19 -1.40
CA LYS A 56 -6.61 -16.47 -2.10
C LYS A 56 -7.84 -16.42 -3.03
N GLY A 57 -7.96 -17.37 -3.94
CA GLY A 57 -9.08 -17.42 -4.90
C GLY A 57 -9.18 -16.20 -5.84
N LYS A 58 -10.38 -15.99 -6.38
CA LYS A 58 -10.78 -14.90 -7.27
C LYS A 58 -12.23 -14.53 -6.93
N ALA A 59 -12.56 -13.24 -6.83
CA ALA A 59 -13.94 -12.80 -6.64
C ALA A 59 -14.77 -13.04 -7.92
N PRO A 60 -16.07 -13.34 -7.83
CA PRO A 60 -16.91 -13.59 -9.01
C PRO A 60 -17.02 -12.35 -9.92
N GLU A 61 -16.88 -11.15 -9.34
CA GLU A 61 -16.93 -9.86 -10.03
C GLU A 61 -15.85 -8.91 -9.50
N PRO A 62 -15.56 -7.79 -10.18
CA PRO A 62 -14.67 -6.75 -9.66
C PRO A 62 -15.12 -6.20 -8.31
N VAL A 63 -14.24 -6.28 -7.32
CA VAL A 63 -14.44 -5.78 -5.95
C VAL A 63 -13.25 -4.96 -5.47
N TYR A 64 -13.43 -4.13 -4.46
CA TYR A 64 -12.32 -3.64 -3.62
C TYR A 64 -12.50 -4.04 -2.16
N LEU A 65 -11.39 -4.21 -1.44
CA LEU A 65 -11.40 -4.48 0.00
C LEU A 65 -11.43 -3.17 0.77
N VAL A 66 -12.31 -3.07 1.76
CA VAL A 66 -12.30 -2.05 2.79
C VAL A 66 -11.82 -2.68 4.09
N VAL A 67 -10.87 -2.02 4.72
CA VAL A 67 -10.50 -2.27 6.11
C VAL A 67 -10.66 -0.96 6.85
N ASP A 68 -11.63 -0.91 7.75
CA ASP A 68 -11.94 0.25 8.57
C ASP A 68 -11.90 -0.15 10.04
N ASP A 69 -10.74 0.05 10.66
CA ASP A 69 -10.41 -0.49 11.98
C ASP A 69 -10.76 -1.99 12.10
N ASP A 70 -11.85 -2.33 12.78
CA ASP A 70 -12.27 -3.72 13.00
C ASP A 70 -13.19 -4.26 11.89
N ASP A 71 -13.79 -3.38 11.09
CA ASP A 71 -14.66 -3.74 9.97
C ASP A 71 -13.88 -4.07 8.71
N ARG A 72 -14.23 -5.19 8.07
CA ARG A 72 -13.51 -5.73 6.91
C ARG A 72 -14.49 -6.36 5.93
N TYR A 73 -14.64 -5.75 4.76
CA TYR A 73 -15.64 -6.19 3.79
C TYR A 73 -15.21 -5.91 2.36
N LEU A 74 -15.80 -6.65 1.42
CA LEU A 74 -15.60 -6.44 -0.01
C LEU A 74 -16.77 -5.64 -0.58
N VAL A 75 -16.47 -4.67 -1.43
CA VAL A 75 -17.47 -3.84 -2.11
C VAL A 75 -17.42 -4.14 -3.61
N PRO A 76 -18.52 -4.61 -4.22
CA PRO A 76 -18.65 -4.68 -5.68
C PRO A 76 -18.46 -3.32 -6.32
N CYS A 77 -17.64 -3.26 -7.37
CA CYS A 77 -17.22 -1.98 -7.94
C CYS A 77 -17.12 -1.99 -9.46
N LYS A 78 -17.79 -2.94 -10.10
CA LYS A 78 -17.79 -3.07 -11.55
C LYS A 78 -18.32 -1.79 -12.22
N ASP A 79 -19.44 -1.27 -11.73
CA ASP A 79 -20.11 -0.12 -12.38
C ASP A 79 -19.47 1.22 -12.04
N THR A 80 -18.72 1.30 -10.94
CA THR A 80 -18.11 2.54 -10.45
C THR A 80 -16.62 2.67 -10.81
N LEU A 81 -15.85 1.57 -10.76
CA LEU A 81 -14.38 1.61 -10.84
C LEU A 81 -13.78 0.89 -12.06
N SER A 82 -14.55 0.06 -12.79
CA SER A 82 -14.00 -0.70 -13.92
C SER A 82 -13.47 0.22 -15.02
N GLY A 83 -12.25 -0.05 -15.51
CA GLY A 83 -11.59 0.74 -16.55
C GLY A 83 -11.04 2.09 -16.07
N LYS A 84 -11.27 2.47 -14.81
CA LYS A 84 -10.79 3.73 -14.23
C LYS A 84 -9.29 3.66 -13.95
N GLY A 85 -8.61 4.80 -14.11
CA GLY A 85 -7.20 4.95 -13.75
C GLY A 85 -6.98 4.84 -12.23
N CYS A 86 -5.73 4.63 -11.79
CA CYS A 86 -5.45 4.50 -10.36
C CYS A 86 -5.81 5.77 -9.56
N TRP A 87 -5.52 6.96 -10.10
CA TRP A 87 -5.81 8.21 -9.39
C TRP A 87 -7.30 8.47 -9.25
N GLU A 88 -8.04 8.23 -10.34
CA GLU A 88 -9.50 8.34 -10.35
C GLU A 88 -10.13 7.31 -9.40
N THR A 89 -9.59 6.09 -9.37
CA THR A 89 -10.03 5.05 -8.41
C THR A 89 -9.81 5.48 -6.96
N GLU A 90 -8.63 6.02 -6.64
CA GLU A 90 -8.31 6.52 -5.30
C GLU A 90 -9.23 7.69 -4.88
N GLU A 91 -9.50 8.63 -5.79
CA GLU A 91 -10.37 9.77 -5.51
C GLU A 91 -11.84 9.36 -5.33
N ILE A 92 -12.39 8.52 -6.22
CA ILE A 92 -13.77 8.02 -6.10
C ILE A 92 -13.98 7.32 -4.76
N ILE A 93 -13.05 6.46 -4.33
CA ILE A 93 -13.16 5.76 -3.05
C ILE A 93 -13.05 6.76 -1.88
N ARG A 94 -12.19 7.78 -1.96
CA ARG A 94 -12.11 8.81 -0.90
C ARG A 94 -13.39 9.65 -0.81
N GLU A 95 -13.99 9.99 -1.94
CA GLU A 95 -15.25 10.73 -2.01
C GLU A 95 -16.41 9.90 -1.44
N GLU A 96 -16.49 8.60 -1.78
CA GLU A 96 -17.49 7.67 -1.24
C GLU A 96 -17.45 7.61 0.29
N PHE A 97 -16.25 7.63 0.88
CA PHE A 97 -16.06 7.59 2.33
C PHE A 97 -15.99 8.98 2.99
N GLN A 98 -16.05 10.05 2.20
CA GLN A 98 -15.84 11.44 2.64
C GLN A 98 -14.57 11.62 3.49
N ASP A 99 -13.51 10.87 3.17
CA ASP A 99 -12.27 10.86 3.97
C ASP A 99 -11.02 10.87 3.08
N GLN A 100 -10.40 12.05 2.97
CA GLN A 100 -9.17 12.26 2.23
C GLN A 100 -7.93 11.61 2.88
N ARG A 101 -8.04 11.13 4.13
CA ARG A 101 -6.96 10.39 4.82
C ARG A 101 -7.02 8.89 4.53
N LEU A 102 -8.09 8.41 3.90
CA LEU A 102 -8.22 7.02 3.50
C LEU A 102 -7.05 6.64 2.57
N ALA A 103 -6.32 5.59 2.95
CA ALA A 103 -5.20 5.12 2.17
C ALA A 103 -5.66 4.04 1.19
N VAL A 104 -5.51 4.30 -0.10
CA VAL A 104 -5.95 3.39 -1.16
C VAL A 104 -4.73 2.93 -1.94
N LEU A 105 -4.66 1.63 -2.21
CA LEU A 105 -3.83 1.07 -3.27
C LEU A 105 -4.72 0.42 -4.33
N SER A 106 -4.47 0.71 -5.59
CA SER A 106 -5.34 0.29 -6.70
C SER A 106 -4.55 -0.15 -7.93
N ILE A 107 -5.23 -0.92 -8.78
CA ILE A 107 -4.79 -1.20 -10.14
C ILE A 107 -5.55 -0.34 -11.15
N GLY A 108 -4.86 0.06 -12.22
CA GLY A 108 -5.49 0.65 -13.40
C GLY A 108 -5.86 -0.40 -14.46
N PRO A 109 -6.22 0.03 -15.67
CA PRO A 109 -6.62 -0.87 -16.77
C PRO A 109 -5.57 -1.93 -17.12
N ALA A 110 -4.28 -1.62 -16.96
CA ALA A 110 -3.20 -2.57 -17.18
C ALA A 110 -3.27 -3.77 -16.21
N GLY A 111 -3.63 -3.53 -14.95
CA GLY A 111 -3.81 -4.60 -13.96
C GLY A 111 -5.08 -5.40 -14.22
N GLU A 112 -6.19 -4.73 -14.54
CA GLU A 112 -7.45 -5.38 -14.91
C GLU A 112 -7.28 -6.34 -16.10
N ARG A 113 -6.50 -5.94 -17.10
CA ARG A 113 -6.15 -6.75 -18.27
C ARG A 113 -4.98 -7.70 -18.03
N MET A 114 -4.51 -7.83 -16.79
CA MET A 114 -3.43 -8.73 -16.38
C MET A 114 -2.12 -8.56 -17.17
N SER A 115 -1.76 -7.33 -17.57
CA SER A 115 -0.45 -7.07 -18.16
C SER A 115 0.67 -7.51 -17.23
N LYS A 116 1.61 -8.32 -17.70
CA LYS A 116 2.71 -8.87 -16.89
C LYS A 116 3.60 -7.80 -16.23
N MET A 117 3.52 -6.55 -16.69
CA MET A 117 4.24 -5.39 -16.15
C MET A 117 3.34 -4.43 -15.36
N ALA A 118 2.08 -4.79 -15.09
CA ALA A 118 1.15 -3.92 -14.39
C ALA A 118 1.61 -3.62 -12.96
N CYS A 119 1.61 -2.33 -12.62
CA CYS A 119 1.92 -1.79 -11.31
C CYS A 119 0.68 -1.78 -10.41
N ILE A 120 0.91 -1.62 -9.11
CA ILE A 120 -0.09 -1.16 -8.14
C ILE A 120 0.33 0.22 -7.67
N THR A 121 -0.62 1.14 -7.59
CA THR A 121 -0.38 2.54 -7.28
C THR A 121 -1.10 2.92 -5.99
N ASN A 122 -0.48 3.77 -5.18
CA ASN A 122 -1.07 4.42 -4.01
C ASN A 122 -0.62 5.88 -3.92
N ASP A 123 -1.32 6.70 -3.14
CA ASP A 123 -1.01 8.12 -2.92
C ASP A 123 -0.69 8.87 -4.23
N ARG A 124 -1.49 8.58 -5.27
CA ARG A 124 -1.31 9.01 -6.66
C ARG A 124 -0.02 8.52 -7.32
N ASN A 125 1.16 8.87 -6.79
CA ASN A 125 2.44 8.71 -7.47
C ASN A 125 3.34 7.60 -6.90
N ARG A 126 2.95 6.94 -5.80
CA ARG A 126 3.73 5.85 -5.22
C ARG A 126 3.37 4.53 -5.91
N GLN A 127 4.39 3.72 -6.22
CA GLN A 127 4.21 2.57 -7.10
C GLN A 127 4.93 1.34 -6.54
N ALA A 128 4.18 0.25 -6.43
CA ALA A 128 4.72 -1.10 -6.45
C ALA A 128 4.86 -1.53 -7.92
N GLY A 129 5.96 -1.11 -8.55
CA GLY A 129 6.09 -1.03 -10.01
C GLY A 129 6.73 -2.20 -10.75
N ARG A 130 7.16 -3.26 -10.05
CA ARG A 130 7.88 -4.39 -10.67
C ARG A 130 7.27 -5.72 -10.32
N THR A 131 7.66 -6.76 -11.06
CA THR A 131 7.25 -8.16 -10.86
C THR A 131 5.76 -8.45 -11.10
N GLY A 132 5.03 -7.52 -11.73
CA GLY A 132 3.67 -7.75 -12.22
C GLY A 132 2.61 -7.91 -11.13
N MET A 133 2.80 -7.33 -9.95
CA MET A 133 1.84 -7.45 -8.84
C MET A 133 0.45 -6.91 -9.19
N GLY A 134 0.35 -5.91 -10.07
CA GLY A 134 -0.93 -5.41 -10.58
C GLY A 134 -1.70 -6.45 -11.39
N ALA A 135 -1.02 -7.28 -12.18
CA ALA A 135 -1.67 -8.38 -12.89
C ALA A 135 -2.14 -9.48 -11.94
N VAL A 136 -1.37 -9.78 -10.90
CA VAL A 136 -1.79 -10.74 -9.88
C VAL A 136 -3.05 -10.24 -9.16
N MET A 137 -3.09 -8.95 -8.80
CA MET A 137 -4.26 -8.31 -8.17
C MET A 137 -5.48 -8.33 -9.10
N GLY A 138 -5.31 -7.96 -10.37
CA GLY A 138 -6.40 -8.01 -11.36
C GLY A 138 -6.91 -9.42 -11.67
N SER A 139 -6.04 -10.44 -11.67
CA SER A 139 -6.45 -11.84 -11.86
C SER A 139 -7.43 -12.34 -10.79
N LYS A 140 -7.51 -11.64 -9.66
CA LYS A 140 -8.40 -11.93 -8.54
C LYS A 140 -9.70 -11.15 -8.58
N ASN A 141 -9.91 -10.34 -9.62
CA ASN A 141 -10.96 -9.31 -9.67
C ASN A 141 -10.87 -8.31 -8.49
N LEU A 142 -9.68 -8.06 -7.95
CA LEU A 142 -9.48 -7.10 -6.87
C LEU A 142 -9.00 -5.76 -7.47
N LYS A 143 -9.85 -4.74 -7.46
CA LYS A 143 -9.58 -3.42 -8.04
C LYS A 143 -8.75 -2.52 -7.12
N ALA A 144 -9.05 -2.54 -5.83
CA ALA A 144 -8.36 -1.73 -4.83
C ALA A 144 -8.37 -2.38 -3.44
N ILE A 145 -7.56 -1.83 -2.54
CA ILE A 145 -7.61 -2.06 -1.11
C ILE A 145 -7.58 -0.68 -0.44
N ALA A 146 -8.55 -0.40 0.42
CA ALA A 146 -8.68 0.83 1.18
C ALA A 146 -8.48 0.54 2.67
N PHE A 147 -7.64 1.35 3.32
CA PHE A 147 -7.37 1.28 4.74
C PHE A 147 -7.76 2.59 5.42
N ARG A 148 -8.67 2.50 6.41
CA ARG A 148 -8.96 3.52 7.41
C ARG A 148 -8.63 2.95 8.77
N GLY A 149 -7.87 3.70 9.57
CA GLY A 149 -7.46 3.22 10.88
C GLY A 149 -7.21 4.35 11.85
N THR A 150 -7.69 4.18 13.08
CA THR A 150 -7.63 5.22 14.12
C THR A 150 -6.72 4.87 15.28
N LYS A 151 -6.34 3.58 15.43
CA LYS A 151 -5.60 3.09 16.61
C LYS A 151 -4.19 3.69 16.68
N GLY A 152 -3.71 3.88 17.91
CA GLY A 152 -2.33 4.30 18.19
C GLY A 152 -1.35 3.12 18.17
N THR A 153 -0.06 3.42 18.00
CA THR A 153 1.00 2.40 18.07
C THR A 153 1.71 2.42 19.41
N LYS A 154 1.82 1.24 20.02
CA LYS A 154 2.61 1.00 21.22
C LYS A 154 4.02 0.53 20.83
N VAL A 155 5.01 0.97 21.61
CA VAL A 155 6.41 0.53 21.52
C VAL A 155 6.83 0.03 22.90
N ALA A 156 7.54 -1.09 22.96
CA ALA A 156 7.89 -1.77 24.21
C ALA A 156 8.76 -0.91 25.16
N HIS A 157 9.72 -0.17 24.60
CA HIS A 157 10.68 0.65 25.36
C HIS A 157 10.67 2.09 24.82
N PRO A 158 9.70 2.93 25.22
CA PRO A 158 9.44 4.21 24.55
C PRO A 158 10.59 5.22 24.72
N VAL A 159 11.26 5.26 25.88
CA VAL A 159 12.34 6.20 26.16
C VAL A 159 13.59 5.87 25.34
N GLU A 160 13.97 4.59 25.31
CA GLU A 160 15.09 4.06 24.54
C GLU A 160 14.84 4.20 23.05
N PHE A 161 13.63 3.86 22.60
CA PHE A 161 13.23 4.00 21.21
C PHE A 161 13.29 5.46 20.76
N TYR A 162 12.84 6.40 21.58
CA TYR A 162 12.94 7.83 21.29
C TYR A 162 14.40 8.28 21.15
N LYS A 163 15.29 7.87 22.06
CA LYS A 163 16.73 8.19 21.98
C LYS A 163 17.34 7.71 20.66
N ILE A 164 17.03 6.47 20.26
CA ILE A 164 17.51 5.87 19.01
C ILE A 164 16.91 6.59 17.80
N ALA A 165 15.59 6.79 17.77
CA ALA A 165 14.91 7.49 16.68
C ALA A 165 15.47 8.90 16.49
N LYS A 166 15.69 9.65 17.57
CA LYS A 166 16.30 10.99 17.52
C LYS A 166 17.70 10.95 16.92
N LYS A 167 18.54 9.96 17.26
CA LYS A 167 19.86 9.78 16.65
C LYS A 167 19.74 9.50 15.15
N LEU A 168 18.85 8.58 14.76
CA LEU A 168 18.65 8.22 13.36
C LEU A 168 18.05 9.36 12.53
N ILE A 169 17.17 10.17 13.10
CA ILE A 169 16.63 11.38 12.46
C ILE A 169 17.76 12.36 12.16
N LYS A 170 18.70 12.57 13.08
CA LYS A 170 19.88 13.43 12.82
C LYS A 170 20.73 12.89 11.67
N VAL A 171 20.98 11.58 11.62
CA VAL A 171 21.73 10.95 10.54
C VAL A 171 20.99 11.07 9.20
N ALA A 172 19.69 10.77 9.19
CA ALA A 172 18.83 10.86 8.01
C ALA A 172 18.72 12.28 7.46
N ASN A 173 18.87 13.29 8.33
CA ASN A 173 18.92 14.71 7.95
C ASN A 173 20.36 15.25 7.75
N GLY A 174 21.37 14.39 7.78
CA GLY A 174 22.77 14.78 7.63
C GLY A 174 23.18 15.12 6.19
N PRO A 175 24.46 15.48 5.98
CA PRO A 175 24.98 15.86 4.66
C PRO A 175 25.01 14.68 3.67
N ALA A 176 25.22 13.45 4.15
CA ALA A 176 25.27 12.26 3.30
C ALA A 176 23.95 11.99 2.54
N THR A 177 22.83 12.52 3.02
CA THR A 177 21.51 12.36 2.41
C THR A 177 20.98 13.65 1.78
N ALA A 178 21.76 14.74 1.78
CA ALA A 178 21.34 16.05 1.27
C ALA A 178 20.87 15.98 -0.19
N LYS A 179 21.62 15.25 -1.04
CA LYS A 179 21.24 14.99 -2.44
C LYS A 179 19.77 14.58 -2.60
N TYR A 180 19.28 13.67 -1.77
CA TYR A 180 17.91 13.15 -1.89
C TYR A 180 16.84 14.15 -1.45
N ARG A 181 17.18 15.13 -0.61
CA ARG A 181 16.28 16.21 -0.20
C ARG A 181 16.25 17.33 -1.24
N ASP A 182 17.40 17.65 -1.80
CA ASP A 182 17.57 18.83 -2.66
C ASP A 182 17.25 18.53 -4.12
N GLN A 183 17.63 17.33 -4.59
CA GLN A 183 17.52 16.93 -6.00
C GLN A 183 16.59 15.74 -6.20
N GLY A 184 16.28 15.00 -5.13
CA GLY A 184 15.53 13.75 -5.22
C GLY A 184 16.37 12.59 -5.75
N THR A 185 15.69 11.53 -6.19
CA THR A 185 16.29 10.43 -6.94
C THR A 185 16.22 10.73 -8.44
N PRO A 186 17.24 10.33 -9.24
CA PRO A 186 17.16 10.41 -10.70
C PRO A 186 15.94 9.72 -11.29
#